data_AF-A0A0S4LDA4-F1
#
_entry.id   AF-A0A0S4LDA4-F1
#
_cell.length_a   1.000
_cell.length_b   1.000
_cell.length_c   1.000
_cell.angle_alpha   90.00
_cell.angle_beta   90.00
_cell.angle_gamma   90.00
#
_symmetry.space_group_name_H-M   'P 1'
#
loop_
_entity.id
_entity.type
_entity.pdbx_description
1 polymer ?
#
loop_
_entity_poly.entity_id
_entity_poly.type
_entity_poly.pdbx_seq_one_letter_code
_entity_poly.pdbx_strand_id
1 'polypeptide(L)'
;MPQPIAFSGHVIGLLKEYMRDLVDQATQEQRSQQQFGFTALPYRPDQAFSDLLALLDDRIESEGVQVGLPNTFLHDMWTLCNEALPLVADRVWLEVNLDGSSIGKARLRELTYHFLIQFIESRSRERS
;
A
#
# COMPACT_ATOMS: atom_id res chain seq x y z
N MET A 1 23.79 12.30 -0.46
CA MET A 1 22.71 11.49 0.11
C MET A 1 21.40 12.11 -0.36
N PRO A 2 20.53 11.42 -1.13
CA PRO A 2 19.19 11.94 -1.37
C PRO A 2 18.49 12.13 -0.02
N GLN A 3 17.76 13.23 0.14
CA GLN A 3 17.05 13.49 1.39
C GLN A 3 15.90 12.48 1.54
N PRO A 4 15.67 11.92 2.73
CA PRO A 4 14.53 11.04 2.95
C PRO A 4 13.23 11.79 2.67
N ILE A 5 12.39 11.19 1.82
CA ILE A 5 11.06 11.69 1.45
C ILE A 5 10.18 11.65 2.70
N ALA A 6 9.57 12.79 3.05
CA ALA A 6 8.66 12.92 4.19
C ALA A 6 7.33 13.51 3.71
N PHE A 7 6.23 12.82 4.01
CA PHE A 7 4.89 13.26 3.65
C PHE A 7 4.22 14.02 4.81
N SER A 8 3.36 14.97 4.45
CA SER A 8 2.53 15.68 5.43
C SER A 8 1.46 14.76 6.02
N GLY A 9 0.92 15.13 7.19
CA GLY A 9 -0.16 14.36 7.82
C GLY A 9 -1.42 14.24 6.94
N HIS A 10 -1.71 15.27 6.15
CA HIS A 10 -2.80 15.26 5.16
C HIS A 10 -2.58 14.19 4.09
N VAL A 11 -1.39 14.14 3.49
CA VAL A 11 -1.03 13.14 2.47
C VAL A 11 -1.06 11.73 3.05
N ILE A 12 -0.57 11.53 4.27
CA ILE A 12 -0.64 10.24 4.96
C ILE A 12 -2.10 9.83 5.23
N GLY A 13 -2.97 10.79 5.55
CA GLY A 13 -4.42 10.57 5.69
C GLY A 13 -5.05 10.05 4.39
N LEU A 14 -4.81 10.74 3.28
CA LEU A 14 -5.29 10.32 1.95
C LEU A 14 -4.77 8.93 1.56
N LEU A 15 -3.49 8.66 1.79
CA LEU A 15 -2.90 7.34 1.52
C LEU A 15 -3.61 6.24 2.31
N LYS A 16 -3.93 6.47 3.59
CA LYS A 16 -4.68 5.49 4.41
C LYS A 16 -6.08 5.23 3.86
N GLU A 17 -6.77 6.27 3.39
CA GLU A 17 -8.10 6.13 2.78
C GLU A 17 -8.02 5.31 1.49
N TYR A 18 -7.13 5.67 0.56
CA TYR A 18 -6.95 4.95 -0.69
C TYR A 18 -6.51 3.49 -0.49
N MET A 19 -5.60 3.24 0.45
CA MET A 19 -5.18 1.88 0.80
C MET A 19 -6.33 1.06 1.39
N ARG A 20 -7.19 1.68 2.20
CA ARG A 20 -8.38 1.03 2.77
C ARG A 20 -9.37 0.64 1.68
N ASP A 21 -9.63 1.54 0.73
CA ASP A 21 -10.51 1.26 -0.40
C ASP A 21 -10.02 0.05 -1.20
N LEU A 22 -8.70 -0.03 -1.45
CA LEU A 22 -8.11 -1.18 -2.14
C LEU A 22 -8.24 -2.49 -1.34
N VAL A 23 -8.16 -2.44 0.00
CA VAL A 23 -8.39 -3.61 0.86
C VAL A 23 -9.86 -4.04 0.83
N ASP A 24 -10.79 -3.09 0.85
CA ASP A 24 -12.22 -3.37 0.78
C ASP A 24 -12.60 -3.97 -0.59
N GLN A 25 -12.01 -3.47 -1.68
CA GLN A 25 -12.13 -4.07 -3.01
C GLN A 25 -11.61 -5.51 -3.04
N ALA A 26 -10.40 -5.76 -2.51
CA ALA A 26 -9.84 -7.12 -2.43
C ALA A 26 -10.72 -8.06 -1.60
N THR A 27 -11.36 -7.54 -0.54
CA THR A 27 -12.29 -8.32 0.29
C THR A 27 -13.54 -8.71 -0.50
N GLN A 28 -14.10 -7.80 -1.28
CA GLN A 28 -15.26 -8.07 -2.14
C GLN A 28 -14.91 -9.07 -3.25
N GLU A 29 -13.78 -8.89 -3.92
CA GLU A 29 -13.28 -9.82 -4.93
C GLU A 29 -13.10 -11.24 -4.36
N GLN A 30 -12.46 -11.34 -3.19
CA GLN A 30 -12.23 -12.63 -2.54
C GLN A 30 -13.55 -13.32 -2.17
N ARG A 31 -14.52 -12.58 -1.64
CA ARG A 31 -15.87 -13.12 -1.33
C ARG A 31 -16.57 -13.62 -2.60
N SER A 32 -16.48 -12.86 -3.69
CA SER A 32 -17.04 -13.25 -4.98
C SER A 32 -16.39 -14.55 -5.50
N GLN A 33 -15.05 -14.62 -5.52
CA GLN A 33 -14.31 -15.82 -5.95
C GLN A 33 -14.70 -17.06 -5.13
N GLN A 34 -14.82 -16.93 -3.80
CA GLN A 34 -15.25 -18.01 -2.92
C GLN A 34 -16.69 -18.45 -3.21
N GLN A 35 -17.60 -17.50 -3.47
CA GLN A 35 -19.00 -17.80 -3.79
C GLN A 35 -19.15 -18.60 -5.09
N PHE A 36 -18.31 -18.31 -6.10
CA PHE A 36 -18.32 -19.01 -7.39
C PHE A 36 -17.38 -20.22 -7.47
N GLY A 37 -16.69 -20.56 -6.37
CA GLY A 37 -15.79 -21.72 -6.30
C GLY A 37 -14.47 -21.55 -7.07
N PHE A 38 -14.06 -20.32 -7.35
CA PHE A 38 -12.78 -20.04 -8.01
C PHE A 38 -11.61 -20.14 -7.04
N THR A 39 -10.47 -20.61 -7.55
CA THR A 39 -9.21 -20.62 -6.80
C THR A 39 -8.60 -19.22 -6.81
N ALA A 40 -8.31 -18.69 -5.61
CA ALA A 40 -7.63 -17.40 -5.49
C ALA A 40 -6.21 -17.48 -6.05
N LEU A 41 -5.83 -16.53 -6.90
CA LEU A 41 -4.47 -16.40 -7.39
C LEU A 41 -3.52 -16.00 -6.25
N PRO A 42 -2.25 -16.47 -6.26
CA PRO A 42 -1.25 -16.01 -5.33
C PRO A 42 -1.08 -14.49 -5.44
N TYR A 43 -1.17 -13.80 -4.31
CA TYR A 43 -0.98 -12.36 -4.22
C TYR A 43 0.31 -12.06 -3.46
N ARG A 44 0.99 -10.97 -3.82
CA ARG A 44 2.32 -10.62 -3.26
C ARG A 44 2.44 -9.14 -2.87
N PRO A 45 3.35 -8.76 -1.95
CA PRO A 45 3.53 -7.37 -1.55
C PRO A 45 3.89 -6.42 -2.71
N ASP A 46 4.69 -6.88 -3.68
CA ASP A 46 5.06 -6.10 -4.87
C ASP A 46 3.84 -5.78 -5.75
N GLN A 47 2.87 -6.70 -5.82
CA GLN A 47 1.61 -6.46 -6.50
C GLN A 47 0.76 -5.41 -5.76
N ALA A 48 0.72 -5.45 -4.42
CA ALA A 48 0.03 -4.42 -3.64
C ALA A 48 0.62 -3.02 -3.81
N PHE A 49 1.94 -2.92 -3.97
CA PHE A 49 2.60 -1.65 -4.27
C PHE A 49 2.28 -1.17 -5.69
N SER A 50 2.24 -2.09 -6.65
CA SER A 50 1.86 -1.79 -8.04
C SER A 50 0.42 -1.30 -8.15
N ASP A 51 -0.51 -1.98 -7.46
CA ASP A 51 -1.93 -1.60 -7.39
C ASP A 51 -2.11 -0.21 -6.76
N LEU A 52 -1.33 0.09 -5.71
CA LEU A 52 -1.36 1.40 -5.08
C LEU A 52 -0.84 2.49 -6.03
N LEU A 53 0.29 2.26 -6.69
CA LEU A 53 0.87 3.25 -7.61
C LEU A 53 -0.06 3.51 -8.80
N ALA A 54 -0.72 2.47 -9.33
CA ALA A 54 -1.71 2.62 -10.38
C ALA A 54 -2.91 3.47 -9.91
N LEU A 55 -3.45 3.19 -8.71
CA LEU A 55 -4.52 4.01 -8.14
C LEU A 55 -4.09 5.46 -7.95
N LEU A 56 -2.86 5.70 -7.48
CA LEU A 56 -2.37 7.06 -7.26
C LEU A 56 -2.18 7.82 -8.57
N ASP A 57 -1.72 7.16 -9.63
CA ASP A 57 -1.64 7.74 -10.98
C ASP A 57 -3.03 8.21 -11.45
N ASP A 58 -4.02 7.31 -11.41
CA ASP A 58 -5.42 7.62 -11.76
C ASP A 58 -5.97 8.79 -10.93
N ARG A 59 -5.74 8.80 -9.62
CA ARG A 59 -6.24 9.85 -8.71
C ARG A 59 -5.53 11.18 -8.90
N ILE A 60 -4.26 11.19 -9.26
CA ILE A 60 -3.54 12.44 -9.55
C ILE A 60 -4.06 13.05 -10.84
N GLU A 61 -4.34 12.23 -11.87
CA GLU A 61 -4.96 12.70 -13.11
C GLU A 61 -6.38 13.24 -12.88
N SER A 62 -7.17 12.60 -12.02
CA SER A 62 -8.56 13.01 -11.77
C SER A 62 -8.73 14.14 -10.75
N GLU A 63 -7.93 14.13 -9.67
CA GLU A 63 -8.18 14.91 -8.44
C GLU A 63 -6.93 15.66 -7.94
N GLY A 64 -5.74 15.41 -8.47
CA GLY A 64 -4.46 15.77 -7.83
C GLY A 64 -4.31 17.23 -7.39
N VAL A 65 -4.75 18.18 -8.23
CA VAL A 65 -4.74 19.62 -7.90
C VAL A 65 -5.77 19.96 -6.82
N GLN A 66 -6.91 19.28 -6.81
CA GLN A 66 -8.03 19.54 -5.89
C GLN A 66 -7.72 19.05 -4.47
N VAL A 67 -6.96 17.96 -4.33
CA VAL A 67 -6.59 17.38 -3.03
C VAL A 67 -5.25 17.88 -2.47
N GLY A 68 -4.58 18.79 -3.19
CA GLY A 68 -3.35 19.44 -2.72
C GLY A 68 -2.11 18.57 -2.73
N LEU A 69 -2.02 17.61 -3.68
CA LEU A 69 -0.84 16.76 -3.81
C LEU A 69 0.33 17.52 -4.45
N PRO A 70 1.58 17.34 -3.96
CA PRO A 70 2.76 17.89 -4.62
C PRO A 70 2.92 17.37 -6.05
N ASN A 71 3.47 18.19 -6.95
CA ASN A 71 3.73 17.77 -8.35
C ASN A 71 4.68 16.57 -8.45
N THR A 72 5.57 16.37 -7.45
CA THR A 72 6.50 15.23 -7.40
C THR A 72 5.91 14.01 -6.70
N PHE A 73 4.67 14.07 -6.21
CA PHE A 73 4.12 13.08 -5.29
C PHE A 73 4.15 11.64 -5.83
N LEU A 74 3.78 11.41 -7.09
CA LEU A 74 3.82 10.07 -7.67
C LEU A 74 5.25 9.52 -7.75
N HIS A 75 6.21 10.38 -8.14
CA HIS A 75 7.62 10.02 -8.19
C HIS A 75 8.19 9.71 -6.81
N ASP A 76 7.81 10.52 -5.82
CA ASP A 76 8.19 10.35 -4.43
C ASP A 76 7.62 9.04 -3.87
N MET A 77 6.36 8.71 -4.18
CA MET A 77 5.71 7.45 -3.82
C MET A 77 6.37 6.25 -4.50
N TRP A 78 6.70 6.35 -5.79
CA TRP A 78 7.40 5.29 -6.51
C TRP A 78 8.77 4.99 -5.87
N THR A 79 9.54 6.04 -5.57
CA THR A 79 10.85 5.92 -4.90
C THR A 79 10.70 5.30 -3.52
N LEU A 80 9.73 5.78 -2.74
CA LEU A 80 9.45 5.26 -1.40
C LEU A 80 9.02 3.78 -1.43
N CYS A 81 8.16 3.38 -2.37
CA CYS A 81 7.76 1.98 -2.54
C CYS A 81 8.96 1.09 -2.87
N ASN A 82 9.86 1.52 -3.76
CA ASN A 82 11.06 0.75 -4.08
C ASN A 82 11.99 0.57 -2.86
N GLU A 83 12.12 1.60 -2.03
CA GLU A 83 12.92 1.55 -0.81
C GLU A 83 12.26 0.69 0.29
N ALA A 84 10.94 0.79 0.43
CA ALA A 84 10.18 0.08 1.45
C ALA A 84 9.99 -1.41 1.13
N LEU A 85 9.94 -1.78 -0.15
CA LEU A 85 9.56 -3.14 -0.59
C LEU A 85 10.33 -4.26 0.10
N PRO A 86 11.68 -4.29 0.16
CA PRO A 86 12.39 -5.38 0.83
C PRO A 86 12.02 -5.49 2.32
N LEU A 87 11.92 -4.36 3.02
CA LEU A 87 11.60 -4.32 4.45
C LEU A 87 10.15 -4.72 4.73
N VAL A 88 9.22 -4.27 3.90
CA VAL A 88 7.80 -4.59 4.01
C VAL A 88 7.57 -6.06 3.66
N ALA A 89 8.20 -6.57 2.59
CA ALA A 89 8.08 -7.97 2.20
C ALA A 89 8.57 -8.92 3.29
N ASP A 90 9.72 -8.63 3.93
CA ASP A 90 10.24 -9.42 5.04
C ASP A 90 9.27 -9.43 6.23
N ARG A 91 8.69 -8.27 6.60
CA ARG A 91 7.71 -8.19 7.69
C ARG A 91 6.41 -8.93 7.37
N VAL A 92 5.88 -8.76 6.18
CA VAL A 92 4.67 -9.48 5.73
C VAL A 92 4.94 -10.98 5.76
N TRP A 93 6.10 -11.43 5.28
CA TRP A 93 6.48 -12.83 5.34
C TRP A 93 6.51 -13.36 6.77
N LEU A 94 7.11 -12.62 7.71
CA LEU A 94 7.14 -13.01 9.13
C LEU A 94 5.72 -13.16 9.70
N GLU A 95 4.84 -12.17 9.51
CA GLU A 95 3.45 -12.24 9.98
C GLU A 95 2.68 -13.43 9.39
N VAL A 96 2.82 -13.64 8.07
CA VAL A 96 2.12 -14.73 7.37
C VAL A 96 2.57 -16.10 7.87
N ASN A 97 3.86 -16.28 8.14
CA ASN A 97 4.39 -17.58 8.57
C ASN A 97 4.13 -17.87 10.05
N LEU A 98 3.87 -16.84 10.88
CA LEU A 98 3.49 -17.02 12.29
C LEU A 98 2.08 -17.61 12.44
N ASP A 99 1.15 -17.25 11.56
CA ASP A 99 -0.26 -17.69 11.61
C ASP A 99 -0.52 -19.07 10.99
N GLY A 100 0.47 -19.67 10.31
CA GLY A 100 0.42 -21.05 9.78
C GLY A 100 -0.68 -21.34 8.75
N SER A 101 -1.44 -20.33 8.33
CA SER A 101 -2.61 -20.45 7.45
C SER A 101 -2.37 -19.73 6.13
N SER A 102 -2.90 -20.26 5.02
CA SER A 102 -2.85 -19.57 3.73
C SER A 102 -3.67 -18.29 3.81
N ILE A 103 -3.02 -17.14 3.66
CA ILE A 103 -3.70 -15.85 3.78
C ILE A 103 -4.33 -15.45 2.44
N GLY A 104 -5.52 -14.86 2.50
CA GLY A 104 -6.20 -14.33 1.32
C GLY A 104 -5.60 -13.01 0.83
N LYS A 105 -5.92 -12.65 -0.43
CA LYS A 105 -5.50 -11.39 -1.07
C LYS A 105 -5.75 -10.17 -0.20
N ALA A 106 -6.95 -10.07 0.38
CA ALA A 106 -7.35 -8.94 1.21
C ALA A 106 -6.43 -8.76 2.43
N ARG A 107 -6.14 -9.85 3.14
CA ARG A 107 -5.29 -9.82 4.33
C ARG A 107 -3.84 -9.49 3.99
N LEU A 108 -3.33 -10.00 2.87
CA LEU A 108 -1.94 -9.71 2.47
C LEU A 108 -1.80 -8.24 2.05
N ARG A 109 -2.78 -7.72 1.32
CA ARG A 109 -2.86 -6.30 0.95
C ARG A 109 -2.91 -5.41 2.19
N GLU A 110 -3.75 -5.75 3.15
CA GLU A 110 -3.89 -5.04 4.44
C GLU A 110 -2.56 -5.00 5.21
N LEU A 111 -1.91 -6.15 5.41
CA LEU A 111 -0.61 -6.22 6.09
C LEU A 111 0.47 -5.41 5.37
N THR A 112 0.49 -5.50 4.04
CA THR A 112 1.44 -4.77 3.20
C THR A 112 1.28 -3.25 3.39
N TYR A 113 0.04 -2.75 3.32
CA TYR A 113 -0.24 -1.32 3.53
C TYR A 113 -0.04 -0.87 4.98
N HIS A 114 -0.36 -1.72 5.95
CA HIS A 114 -0.07 -1.44 7.35
C HIS A 114 1.43 -1.17 7.58
N PHE A 115 2.30 -2.06 7.08
CA PHE A 115 3.75 -1.89 7.22
C PHE A 115 4.31 -0.74 6.38
N LEU A 116 3.75 -0.49 5.19
CA LEU A 116 4.12 0.66 4.38
C LEU A 116 3.81 1.98 5.10
N ILE A 117 2.63 2.10 5.74
CA ILE A 117 2.29 3.28 6.54
C ILE A 117 3.23 3.45 7.72
N GLN A 118 3.56 2.37 8.44
CA GLN A 118 4.54 2.45 9.53
C GLN A 118 5.91 2.94 9.04
N PHE A 119 6.34 2.47 7.86
CA PHE A 119 7.58 2.93 7.24
C PHE A 119 7.54 4.42 6.93
N ILE A 120 6.46 4.90 6.29
CA ILE A 120 6.24 6.33 6.00
C ILE A 120 6.25 7.17 7.28
N GLU A 121 5.49 6.76 8.30
CA GLU A 121 5.38 7.48 9.56
C GLU A 121 6.70 7.54 10.33
N SER A 122 7.50 6.47 10.30
CA SER A 122 8.82 6.44 10.95
C SER A 122 9.76 7.50 10.37
N ARG A 123 9.79 7.64 9.04
CA ARG A 123 10.59 8.66 8.36
C ARG A 123 10.13 10.09 8.62
N SER A 124 8.82 10.31 8.70
CA SER A 124 8.30 11.65 9.03
C SER A 124 8.67 12.09 10.46
N ARG A 125 8.80 11.14 11.40
CA ARG A 125 9.21 11.43 12.80
C ARG A 125 10.69 11.74 12.94
N GLU A 126 11.56 11.11 12.14
CA GLU A 126 13.00 11.39 12.14
C GLU A 126 13.35 12.84 11.70
N ARG A 127 12.38 13.56 11.14
CA ARG A 127 12.53 14.93 10.63
C ARG A 127 11.96 16.01 11.55
N SER A 128 11.23 15.63 12.60
CA SER A 128 10.60 16.54 13.60
C SER A 128 11.49 16.75 14.81
#